data_AF-A0A023H293-F1
#
_entry.id   AF-A0A023H293-F1
#
_cell.length_a   1.000
_cell.length_b   1.000
_cell.length_c   1.000
_cell.angle_alpha   90.00
_cell.angle_beta   90.00
_cell.angle_gamma   90.00
#
_symmetry.space_group_name_H-M   'P 1'
#
loop_
_entity.id
_entity.type
_entity.pdbx_description
1 polymer ?
#
loop_
_entity_poly.entity_id
_entity_poly.type
_entity_poly.pdbx_seq_one_letter_code
_entity_poly.pdbx_strand_id
1 'polypeptide(L)'
;QPNAMGGREVGGLANQLAAHMELNSPEAIERVGRFWGSDNVATSAGYKAVDLFEAIEQGKVKAIWIMGTNPAVSLPNADQVVRSLEQCPLVVVSDCMAHTDTVALANVRLPATGWSEKNGTVTNSERRISRQRSLLPPSGEAKPDWWIISEVAKRMGYEQAFSYDHPYEIFKEHAELSGFENNGSRAFDISQLQDLD
;
A
#
# COMPACT_ATOMS: atom_id res chain seq x y z
N GLN A 1 -4.13 -14.85 -1.78
CA GLN A 1 -3.04 -13.86 -1.78
C GLN A 1 -2.03 -14.23 -0.71
N PRO A 2 -0.71 -14.26 -1.01
CA PRO A 2 0.31 -14.73 -0.08
C PRO A 2 0.58 -13.77 1.09
N ASN A 3 0.31 -12.46 0.92
CA ASN A 3 0.61 -11.42 1.91
C ASN A 3 -0.64 -10.67 2.43
N ALA A 4 -1.81 -11.33 2.47
CA ALA A 4 -3.03 -10.67 2.93
C ALA A 4 -2.95 -10.25 4.41
N MET A 5 -2.16 -10.94 5.24
CA MET A 5 -1.92 -10.54 6.62
C MET A 5 -0.98 -9.33 6.70
N GLY A 6 0.14 -9.35 5.98
CA GLY A 6 1.07 -8.22 5.95
C GLY A 6 0.42 -6.94 5.46
N GLY A 7 -0.46 -7.04 4.46
CA GLY A 7 -1.27 -5.90 4.01
C GLY A 7 -2.14 -5.28 5.12
N ARG A 8 -2.70 -6.09 6.04
CA ARG A 8 -3.47 -5.57 7.18
C ARG A 8 -2.58 -4.98 8.27
N GLU A 9 -1.42 -5.60 8.50
CA GLU A 9 -0.42 -5.14 9.47
C GLU A 9 0.09 -3.72 9.13
N VAL A 10 0.25 -3.41 7.84
CA VAL A 10 0.71 -2.09 7.37
C VAL A 10 -0.42 -1.08 7.12
N GLY A 11 -1.67 -1.38 7.48
CA GLY A 11 -2.80 -0.45 7.31
C GLY A 11 -3.40 -0.42 5.90
N GLY A 12 -3.26 -1.49 5.11
CA GLY A 12 -3.83 -1.64 3.77
C GLY A 12 -5.36 -1.84 3.73
N LEU A 13 -6.08 -1.40 4.75
CA LEU A 13 -7.55 -1.41 4.82
C LEU A 13 -8.06 0.02 4.96
N ALA A 14 -9.17 0.34 4.29
CA ALA A 14 -9.74 1.68 4.31
C ALA A 14 -10.20 2.17 5.69
N ASN A 15 -10.27 1.29 6.70
CA ASN A 15 -10.80 1.56 8.03
C ASN A 15 -9.80 1.30 9.17
N GLN A 16 -8.50 1.15 8.87
CA GLN A 16 -7.50 0.82 9.87
C GLN A 16 -6.21 1.62 9.62
N LEU A 17 -5.54 2.04 10.69
CA LEU A 17 -4.19 2.63 10.63
C LEU A 17 -3.13 1.52 10.61
N ALA A 18 -1.88 1.89 10.30
CA ALA A 18 -0.75 0.97 10.36
C ALA A 18 -0.55 0.36 11.76
N ALA A 19 0.13 -0.79 11.83
CA ALA A 19 0.37 -1.57 13.06
C ALA A 19 -0.93 -1.93 13.82
N HIS A 20 -1.97 -2.27 13.06
CA HIS A 20 -3.30 -2.64 13.57
C HIS A 20 -4.01 -1.59 14.43
N MET A 21 -3.62 -0.32 14.32
CA MET A 21 -4.24 0.74 15.11
C MET A 21 -5.63 1.12 14.58
N GLU A 22 -6.56 1.40 15.50
CA GLU A 22 -7.95 1.72 15.17
C GLU A 22 -8.08 3.17 14.70
N LEU A 23 -8.69 3.36 13.53
CA LEU A 23 -8.85 4.68 12.90
C LEU A 23 -9.87 5.58 13.64
N ASN A 24 -10.68 5.02 14.54
CA ASN A 24 -11.63 5.78 15.36
C ASN A 24 -11.10 6.14 16.75
N SER A 25 -9.84 5.79 17.08
CA SER A 25 -9.18 6.21 18.32
C SER A 25 -8.37 7.49 18.08
N PRO A 26 -8.73 8.63 18.69
CA PRO A 26 -7.93 9.85 18.63
C PRO A 26 -6.48 9.61 19.07
N GLU A 27 -6.28 8.82 20.12
CA GLU A 27 -4.95 8.51 20.64
C GLU A 27 -4.09 7.74 19.63
N ALA A 28 -4.70 6.85 18.84
CA ALA A 28 -4.03 6.12 17.77
C ALA A 28 -3.64 7.04 16.61
N ILE A 29 -4.55 7.94 16.19
CA ILE A 29 -4.29 8.94 15.15
C ILE A 29 -3.12 9.84 15.57
N GLU A 30 -3.18 10.38 16.80
CA GLU A 30 -2.12 11.25 17.31
C GLU A 30 -0.79 10.52 17.45
N ARG A 31 -0.79 9.24 17.85
CA ARG A 31 0.43 8.43 17.93
C ARG A 31 1.08 8.24 16.57
N VAL A 32 0.30 7.89 15.55
CA VAL A 32 0.80 7.77 14.17
C VAL A 32 1.32 9.11 13.66
N GLY A 33 0.60 10.20 13.96
CA GLY A 33 1.02 11.56 13.63
C GLY A 33 2.36 11.93 14.28
N ARG A 34 2.54 11.65 15.57
CA ARG A 34 3.81 11.85 16.29
C ARG A 34 4.95 11.03 15.69
N PHE A 35 4.69 9.76 15.38
CA PHE A 35 5.72 8.87 14.83
C PHE A 35 6.22 9.34 13.47
N TRP A 36 5.30 9.68 12.56
CA TRP A 36 5.65 10.16 11.21
C TRP A 36 5.96 11.66 11.13
N GLY A 37 5.81 12.41 12.23
CA GLY A 37 5.92 13.87 12.22
C GLY A 37 4.89 14.54 11.29
N SER A 38 3.69 13.97 11.18
CA SER A 38 2.62 14.45 10.30
C SER A 38 1.43 14.99 11.11
N ASP A 39 1.06 16.24 10.82
CA ASP A 39 -0.15 16.86 11.37
C ASP A 39 -1.43 16.46 10.62
N ASN A 40 -1.31 15.69 9.53
CA ASN A 40 -2.41 15.31 8.66
C ASN A 40 -2.48 13.79 8.46
N VAL A 41 -3.04 13.11 9.46
CA VAL A 41 -3.36 11.67 9.43
C VAL A 41 -4.86 11.50 9.19
N ALA A 42 -5.25 10.42 8.50
CA ALA A 42 -6.65 10.11 8.29
C ALA A 42 -7.43 10.02 9.61
N THR A 43 -8.61 10.63 9.66
CA THR A 43 -9.49 10.67 10.85
C THR A 43 -10.82 9.95 10.64
N SER A 44 -11.06 9.43 9.44
CA SER A 44 -12.27 8.70 9.08
C SER A 44 -11.97 7.65 8.02
N ALA A 45 -12.81 6.61 7.97
CA ALA A 45 -12.64 5.53 7.01
C ALA A 45 -12.81 6.00 5.57
N GLY A 46 -11.95 5.52 4.69
CA GLY A 46 -12.09 5.67 3.24
C GLY A 46 -13.14 4.71 2.67
N TYR A 47 -13.33 4.79 1.35
CA TYR A 47 -14.24 3.89 0.63
C TYR A 47 -13.72 2.45 0.60
N LYS A 48 -14.61 1.49 0.84
CA LYS A 48 -14.34 0.08 0.56
C LYS A 48 -14.38 -0.17 -0.95
N ALA A 49 -13.84 -1.31 -1.39
CA ALA A 49 -13.64 -1.57 -2.81
C ALA A 49 -14.88 -1.35 -3.70
N VAL A 50 -16.07 -1.84 -3.31
CA VAL A 50 -17.30 -1.64 -4.12
C VAL A 50 -17.74 -0.17 -4.08
N ASP A 51 -17.86 0.41 -2.89
CA ASP A 51 -18.27 1.81 -2.69
C ASP A 51 -17.31 2.81 -3.37
N LEU A 52 -16.03 2.45 -3.53
CA LEU A 52 -15.01 3.25 -4.19
C LEU A 52 -15.37 3.48 -5.66
N PHE A 53 -15.80 2.45 -6.38
CA PHE A 53 -16.17 2.60 -7.80
C PHE A 53 -17.45 3.40 -7.95
N GLU A 54 -18.45 3.21 -7.07
CA GLU A 54 -19.63 4.08 -7.02
C GLU A 54 -19.25 5.55 -6.77
N ALA A 55 -18.29 5.81 -5.87
CA ALA A 55 -17.80 7.16 -5.60
C ALA A 55 -17.06 7.78 -6.79
N ILE A 56 -16.39 6.97 -7.61
CA ILE A 56 -15.82 7.41 -8.90
C ILE A 56 -16.94 7.78 -9.87
N GLU A 57 -17.99 6.96 -10.00
CA GLU A 57 -19.12 7.29 -10.89
C GLU A 57 -19.85 8.57 -10.47
N GLN A 58 -19.91 8.83 -9.17
CA GLN A 58 -20.48 10.06 -8.61
C GLN A 58 -19.55 11.28 -8.73
N GLY A 59 -18.33 11.12 -9.27
CA GLY A 59 -17.34 12.18 -9.41
C GLY A 59 -16.72 12.66 -8.09
N LYS A 60 -16.94 11.93 -6.98
CA LYS A 60 -16.37 12.22 -5.66
C LYS A 60 -14.89 11.84 -5.61
N VAL A 61 -14.52 10.73 -6.25
CA VAL A 61 -13.14 10.30 -6.43
C VAL A 61 -12.71 10.60 -7.87
N LYS A 62 -11.66 11.40 -8.02
CA LYS A 62 -11.18 11.88 -9.34
C LYS A 62 -9.84 11.29 -9.76
N ALA A 63 -9.18 10.58 -8.86
CA ALA A 63 -7.95 9.87 -9.12
C ALA A 63 -7.97 8.54 -8.39
N ILE A 64 -7.56 7.48 -9.06
CA ILE A 64 -7.37 6.15 -8.48
C ILE A 64 -6.02 5.60 -8.90
N TRP A 65 -5.29 5.04 -7.93
CA TRP A 65 -4.06 4.29 -8.18
C TRP A 65 -4.29 2.83 -7.80
N ILE A 66 -4.30 1.96 -8.82
CA ILE A 66 -4.48 0.52 -8.68
C ILE A 66 -3.11 -0.15 -8.72
N MET A 67 -2.77 -0.94 -7.71
CA MET A 67 -1.46 -1.59 -7.58
C MET A 67 -1.61 -3.11 -7.46
N GLY A 68 -1.06 -3.85 -8.41
CA GLY A 68 -0.96 -5.31 -8.35
C GLY A 68 -2.30 -6.05 -8.28
N THR A 69 -3.35 -5.54 -8.92
CA THR A 69 -4.67 -6.19 -9.00
C THR A 69 -5.40 -5.83 -10.30
N ASN A 70 -6.35 -6.68 -10.72
CA ASN A 70 -7.17 -6.50 -11.93
C ASN A 70 -8.67 -6.37 -11.57
N PRO A 71 -9.12 -5.27 -10.96
CA PRO A 71 -10.49 -5.08 -10.51
C PRO A 71 -11.53 -5.20 -11.63
N ALA A 72 -11.18 -4.88 -12.87
CA ALA A 72 -12.06 -5.08 -14.04
C ALA A 72 -12.42 -6.56 -14.29
N VAL A 73 -11.75 -7.51 -13.63
CA VAL A 73 -12.07 -8.94 -13.66
C VAL A 73 -12.45 -9.47 -12.27
N SER A 74 -11.74 -9.02 -11.23
CA SER A 74 -11.81 -9.66 -9.90
C SER A 74 -12.90 -9.12 -8.99
N LEU A 75 -13.45 -7.94 -9.25
CA LEU A 75 -14.51 -7.35 -8.42
C LEU A 75 -15.91 -7.76 -8.90
N PRO A 76 -16.90 -7.80 -7.98
CA PRO A 76 -18.29 -7.98 -8.38
C PRO A 76 -18.73 -6.80 -9.27
N ASN A 77 -19.53 -7.09 -10.29
CA ASN A 77 -20.00 -6.11 -11.28
C ASN A 77 -18.85 -5.45 -12.10
N ALA A 78 -18.09 -6.29 -12.81
CA ALA A 78 -17.00 -5.87 -13.69
C ALA A 78 -17.37 -4.73 -14.65
N ASP A 79 -18.59 -4.77 -15.22
CA ASP A 79 -19.07 -3.72 -16.13
C ASP A 79 -19.13 -2.35 -15.45
N GLN A 80 -19.50 -2.29 -14.18
CA GLN A 80 -19.47 -1.03 -13.41
C GLN A 80 -18.04 -0.55 -13.18
N VAL A 81 -17.12 -1.46 -12.84
CA VAL A 81 -15.71 -1.12 -12.66
C VAL A 81 -15.14 -0.53 -13.95
N VAL A 82 -15.41 -1.15 -15.10
CA VAL A 82 -14.97 -0.64 -16.41
C VAL A 82 -15.49 0.76 -16.65
N ARG A 83 -16.82 0.98 -16.55
CA ARG A 83 -17.42 2.32 -16.74
C ARG A 83 -16.86 3.35 -15.77
N SER A 84 -16.66 2.97 -14.50
CA SER A 84 -16.07 3.82 -13.47
C SER A 84 -14.66 4.27 -13.83
N LEU A 85 -13.83 3.35 -14.33
CA LEU A 85 -12.46 3.68 -14.72
C LEU A 85 -12.41 4.53 -16.00
N GLU A 86 -13.28 4.26 -16.99
CA GLU A 86 -13.36 5.05 -18.23
C GLU A 86 -13.72 6.52 -17.97
N GLN A 87 -14.54 6.81 -16.96
CA GLN A 87 -14.92 8.18 -16.60
C GLN A 87 -14.03 8.83 -15.55
N CYS A 88 -13.14 8.07 -14.89
CA CYS A 88 -12.27 8.61 -13.86
C CYS A 88 -11.22 9.55 -14.51
N PRO A 89 -11.07 10.81 -14.06
CA PRO A 89 -10.12 11.74 -14.66
C PRO A 89 -8.66 11.27 -14.64
N LEU A 90 -8.28 10.45 -13.66
CA LEU A 90 -6.93 9.89 -13.58
C LEU A 90 -6.94 8.46 -13.02
N VAL A 91 -6.55 7.52 -13.86
CA VAL A 91 -6.34 6.11 -13.54
C VAL A 91 -4.85 5.79 -13.68
N VAL A 92 -4.19 5.53 -12.56
CA VAL A 92 -2.81 5.05 -12.50
C VAL A 92 -2.82 3.56 -12.20
N VAL A 93 -2.07 2.77 -12.97
CA VAL A 93 -1.93 1.32 -12.73
C VAL A 93 -0.46 0.95 -12.60
N SER A 94 -0.11 0.37 -11.45
CA SER A 94 1.20 -0.26 -11.19
C SER A 94 1.04 -1.78 -11.27
N ASP A 95 1.61 -2.41 -12.30
CA ASP A 95 1.45 -3.85 -12.55
C ASP A 95 2.72 -4.44 -13.19
N CYS A 96 2.97 -5.72 -12.92
CA CYS A 96 4.05 -6.48 -13.55
C CYS A 96 3.62 -7.12 -14.87
N MET A 97 2.32 -7.17 -15.16
CA MET A 97 1.76 -7.64 -16.42
C MET A 97 1.48 -6.46 -17.36
N ALA A 98 2.07 -6.51 -18.57
CA ALA A 98 1.86 -5.48 -19.58
C ALA A 98 0.41 -5.42 -20.11
N HIS A 99 -0.34 -6.52 -20.01
CA HIS A 99 -1.69 -6.65 -20.54
C HIS A 99 -2.63 -7.29 -19.50
N THR A 100 -3.51 -6.46 -18.96
CA THR A 100 -4.69 -6.87 -18.17
C THR A 100 -5.85 -5.95 -18.52
N ASP A 101 -7.08 -6.36 -18.23
CA ASP A 101 -8.29 -5.58 -18.48
C ASP A 101 -8.24 -4.22 -17.77
N THR A 102 -7.70 -4.17 -16.54
CA THR A 102 -7.51 -2.92 -15.79
C THR A 102 -6.40 -2.07 -16.39
N VAL A 103 -5.26 -2.66 -16.81
CA VAL A 103 -4.16 -1.90 -17.45
C VAL A 103 -4.62 -1.24 -18.76
N ALA A 104 -5.53 -1.89 -19.49
CA ALA A 104 -6.11 -1.33 -20.72
C ALA A 104 -6.84 0.00 -20.48
N LEU A 105 -7.39 0.22 -19.28
CA LEU A 105 -8.15 1.40 -18.87
C LEU A 105 -7.29 2.49 -18.20
N ALA A 106 -5.98 2.27 -18.03
CA ALA A 106 -5.09 3.20 -17.34
C ALA A 106 -4.74 4.43 -18.21
N ASN A 107 -4.74 5.62 -17.60
CA ASN A 107 -4.12 6.81 -18.19
C ASN A 107 -2.60 6.79 -18.02
N VAL A 108 -2.12 6.26 -16.88
CA VAL A 108 -0.69 6.12 -16.57
C VAL A 108 -0.40 4.67 -16.19
N ARG A 109 0.62 4.08 -16.81
CA ARG A 109 1.08 2.71 -16.54
C ARG A 109 2.49 2.76 -15.96
N LEU A 110 2.67 2.15 -14.80
CA LEU A 110 3.94 2.10 -14.07
C LEU A 110 4.39 0.63 -13.99
N PRO A 111 5.42 0.22 -14.75
CA PRO A 111 5.90 -1.15 -14.71
C PRO A 111 6.43 -1.51 -13.33
N ALA A 112 5.80 -2.48 -12.68
CA ALA A 112 6.16 -2.94 -11.34
C ALA A 112 6.93 -4.26 -11.39
N THR A 113 7.84 -4.47 -10.46
CA THR A 113 8.56 -5.74 -10.35
C THR A 113 7.62 -6.93 -10.07
N GLY A 114 7.89 -8.08 -10.69
CA GLY A 114 7.21 -9.34 -10.41
C GLY A 114 7.69 -10.04 -9.13
N TRP A 115 7.01 -11.10 -8.69
CA TRP A 115 7.37 -11.81 -7.45
C TRP A 115 8.83 -12.27 -7.39
N SER A 116 9.35 -12.85 -8.48
CA SER A 116 10.74 -13.32 -8.55
C SER A 116 11.78 -12.20 -8.52
N GLU A 117 11.37 -10.94 -8.69
CA GLU A 117 12.25 -9.78 -8.78
C GLU A 117 12.24 -8.96 -7.48
N LYS A 118 11.19 -9.10 -6.68
CA LYS A 118 10.99 -8.34 -5.42
C LYS A 118 11.94 -8.78 -4.32
N ASN A 119 12.28 -7.81 -3.48
CA ASN A 119 13.03 -7.96 -2.23
C ASN A 119 12.17 -7.37 -1.11
N GLY A 120 11.91 -8.14 -0.04
CA GLY A 120 11.15 -7.67 1.12
C GLY A 120 10.71 -8.80 2.05
N THR A 121 9.52 -8.67 2.62
CA THR A 121 8.92 -9.66 3.52
C THR A 121 7.48 -9.96 3.13
N VAL A 122 7.00 -11.13 3.55
CA VAL A 122 5.61 -11.57 3.40
C VAL A 122 5.15 -12.18 4.71
N THR A 123 4.00 -11.75 5.22
CA THR A 123 3.34 -12.37 6.37
C THR A 123 2.24 -13.32 5.89
N ASN A 124 2.40 -14.60 6.21
CA ASN A 124 1.46 -15.66 5.85
C ASN A 124 0.24 -15.72 6.80
N SER A 125 -0.66 -16.70 6.59
CA SER A 125 -1.89 -16.86 7.37
C SER A 125 -1.69 -17.19 8.86
N GLU A 126 -0.58 -17.85 9.22
CA GLU A 126 -0.22 -18.13 10.61
C GLU A 126 0.57 -16.97 11.27
N ARG A 127 0.62 -15.80 10.61
CA ARG A 127 1.33 -14.59 11.05
C ARG A 127 2.86 -14.73 11.05
N ARG A 128 3.40 -15.70 10.31
CA ARG A 128 4.86 -15.83 10.14
C ARG A 128 5.33 -14.86 9.07
N ILE A 129 6.26 -13.98 9.47
CA ILE A 129 7.00 -13.11 8.56
C ILE A 129 8.12 -13.93 7.90
N SER A 130 8.10 -13.99 6.57
CA SER A 130 9.10 -14.69 5.76
C SER A 130 9.87 -13.71 4.89
N ARG A 131 11.19 -13.90 4.77
CA ARG A 131 12.06 -13.07 3.93
C ARG A 131 11.94 -13.47 2.46
N GLN A 132 11.57 -12.52 1.60
CA GLN A 132 11.57 -12.68 0.15
C GLN A 132 12.82 -12.04 -0.45
N ARG A 133 13.63 -12.85 -1.14
CA ARG A 133 14.84 -12.38 -1.84
C ARG A 133 14.60 -12.38 -3.35
N SER A 134 15.16 -11.39 -4.04
CA SER A 134 15.15 -11.34 -5.50
C SER A 134 15.89 -12.54 -6.06
N LEU A 135 15.23 -13.26 -6.97
CA LEU A 135 15.79 -14.37 -7.75
C LEU A 135 16.26 -13.90 -9.13
N LEU A 136 15.61 -12.87 -9.67
CA LEU A 136 15.89 -12.28 -10.98
C LEU A 136 16.05 -10.75 -10.87
N PRO A 137 16.81 -10.11 -11.78
CA PRO A 137 16.79 -8.66 -11.90
C PRO A 137 15.42 -8.16 -12.38
N PRO A 138 15.05 -6.88 -12.13
CA PRO A 138 13.83 -6.29 -12.66
C PRO A 138 13.75 -6.40 -14.19
N SER A 139 12.56 -6.75 -14.69
CA SER A 139 12.31 -6.83 -16.14
C SER A 139 12.21 -5.43 -16.76
N GLY A 140 13.07 -5.14 -17.75
CA GLY A 140 13.04 -3.87 -18.49
C GLY A 140 13.18 -2.66 -17.57
N GLU A 141 12.19 -1.77 -17.60
CA GLU A 141 12.13 -0.55 -16.78
C GLU A 141 11.38 -0.76 -15.45
N ALA A 142 11.01 -2.01 -15.12
CA ALA A 142 10.25 -2.30 -13.91
C ALA A 142 10.97 -1.82 -12.65
N LYS A 143 10.19 -1.24 -11.73
CA LYS A 143 10.67 -0.76 -10.42
C LYS A 143 9.89 -1.41 -9.29
N PRO A 144 10.48 -1.55 -8.09
CA PRO A 144 9.74 -1.97 -6.92
C PRO A 144 8.59 -1.00 -6.61
N ASP A 145 7.44 -1.51 -6.15
CA ASP A 145 6.28 -0.67 -5.84
C ASP A 145 6.60 0.44 -4.83
N TRP A 146 7.40 0.13 -3.81
CA TRP A 146 7.84 1.11 -2.80
C TRP A 146 8.67 2.24 -3.40
N TRP A 147 9.49 1.94 -4.41
CA TRP A 147 10.31 2.94 -5.10
C TRP A 147 9.41 3.87 -5.91
N ILE A 148 8.43 3.31 -6.62
CA ILE A 148 7.46 4.08 -7.41
C ILE A 148 6.68 5.05 -6.50
N ILE A 149 6.18 4.57 -5.35
CA ILE A 149 5.48 5.40 -4.36
C ILE A 149 6.41 6.50 -3.82
N SER A 150 7.65 6.14 -3.48
CA SER A 150 8.64 7.10 -2.96
C SER A 150 8.95 8.21 -3.96
N GLU A 151 9.11 7.88 -5.25
CA GLU A 151 9.39 8.85 -6.30
C GLU A 151 8.23 9.80 -6.60
N VAL A 152 7.00 9.32 -6.46
CA VAL A 152 5.80 10.17 -6.53
C VAL A 152 5.74 11.11 -5.31
N ALA A 153 5.94 10.57 -4.10
CA ALA A 153 5.91 11.35 -2.87
C ALA A 153 6.99 12.45 -2.84
N LYS A 154 8.21 12.15 -3.29
CA LYS A 154 9.30 13.12 -3.48
C LYS A 154 8.86 14.28 -4.39
N ARG A 155 8.26 13.97 -5.54
CA ARG A 155 7.74 14.99 -6.49
C ARG A 155 6.57 15.80 -5.94
N MET A 156 5.87 15.28 -4.95
CA MET A 156 4.83 15.99 -4.20
C MET A 156 5.37 16.82 -3.03
N GLY A 157 6.69 16.84 -2.81
CA GLY A 157 7.35 17.64 -1.77
C GLY A 157 7.66 16.90 -0.47
N TYR A 158 7.46 15.57 -0.42
CA TYR A 158 7.69 14.74 0.78
C TYR A 158 9.04 14.01 0.75
N GLU A 159 10.07 14.58 0.12
CA GLU A 159 11.35 13.89 -0.09
C GLU A 159 12.00 13.42 1.20
N GLN A 160 11.96 14.23 2.26
CA GLN A 160 12.54 13.85 3.56
C GLN A 160 11.89 12.60 4.18
N ALA A 161 10.60 12.36 3.94
CA ALA A 161 9.86 11.23 4.51
C ALA A 161 9.88 9.97 3.63
N PHE A 162 10.33 10.08 2.37
CA PHE A 162 10.29 9.01 1.37
C PHE A 162 11.65 8.73 0.71
N SER A 163 12.75 9.13 1.37
CA SER A 163 14.12 8.89 0.88
C SER A 163 14.65 7.51 1.28
N TYR A 164 13.91 6.45 0.92
CA TYR A 164 14.35 5.06 1.12
C TYR A 164 15.25 4.60 -0.03
N ASP A 165 16.34 3.95 0.31
CA ASP A 165 17.27 3.32 -0.62
C ASP A 165 17.10 1.80 -0.68
N HIS A 166 16.55 1.20 0.38
CA HIS A 166 16.35 -0.25 0.47
C HIS A 166 15.06 -0.61 1.23
N PRO A 167 14.32 -1.68 0.84
CA PRO A 167 13.09 -2.10 1.53
C PRO A 167 13.29 -2.49 3.01
N TYR A 168 14.54 -2.72 3.43
CA TYR A 168 14.88 -2.91 4.85
C TYR A 168 14.53 -1.67 5.68
N GLU A 169 14.79 -0.46 5.17
CA GLU A 169 14.53 0.79 5.91
C GLU A 169 13.03 0.95 6.18
N ILE A 170 12.20 0.59 5.19
CA ILE A 170 10.73 0.57 5.32
C ILE A 170 10.28 -0.50 6.33
N PHE A 171 10.89 -1.69 6.29
CA PHE A 171 10.58 -2.74 7.26
C PHE A 171 10.97 -2.32 8.69
N LYS A 172 12.13 -1.69 8.84
CA LYS A 172 12.62 -1.15 10.11
C LYS A 172 11.67 -0.09 10.65
N GLU A 173 11.26 0.88 9.84
CA GLU A 173 10.27 1.88 10.26
C GLU A 173 8.93 1.23 10.67
N HIS A 174 8.46 0.25 9.91
CA HIS A 174 7.25 -0.50 10.25
C HIS A 174 7.39 -1.23 11.60
N ALA A 175 8.57 -1.81 11.88
CA ALA A 175 8.86 -2.46 13.14
C ALA A 175 8.94 -1.46 14.31
N GLU A 176 9.60 -0.33 14.12
CA GLU A 176 9.68 0.77 15.09
C GLU A 176 8.28 1.29 15.45
N LEU A 177 7.41 1.54 14.46
CA LEU A 177 6.03 1.98 14.68
C LEU A 177 5.23 0.97 15.51
N SER A 178 5.45 -0.33 15.29
CA SER A 178 4.74 -1.36 16.05
C SER A 178 5.05 -1.33 17.55
N GLY A 179 6.29 -0.96 17.93
CA GLY A 179 6.72 -0.80 19.32
C GLY A 179 6.50 0.60 19.90
N PHE A 180 6.41 1.63 19.04
CA PHE A 180 6.28 3.02 19.46
C PHE A 180 5.04 3.23 20.35
N GLU A 181 5.26 3.65 21.59
CA GLU A 181 4.21 3.80 22.62
C GLU A 181 3.28 2.56 22.73
N ASN A 182 3.80 1.35 22.49
CA ASN A 182 3.02 0.12 22.63
C ASN A 182 2.85 -0.24 24.11
N ASN A 183 3.95 -0.29 24.88
CA ASN A 183 3.94 -0.61 26.31
C ASN A 183 3.15 -1.90 26.66
N GLY A 184 3.08 -2.86 25.73
CA GLY A 184 2.31 -4.11 25.88
C GLY A 184 0.79 -3.96 25.73
N SER A 185 0.28 -2.80 25.30
CA SER A 185 -1.16 -2.55 25.12
C SER A 185 -1.74 -3.11 23.82
N ARG A 186 -0.90 -3.33 22.79
CA ARG A 186 -1.30 -3.86 21.48
C ARG A 186 -0.56 -5.16 21.20
N ALA A 187 -1.31 -6.16 20.71
CA ALA A 187 -0.76 -7.49 20.46
C ALA A 187 0.24 -7.56 19.29
N PHE A 188 0.14 -6.65 18.32
CA PHE A 188 1.09 -6.56 17.22
C PHE A 188 2.28 -5.71 17.63
N ASP A 189 3.40 -6.38 17.87
CA ASP A 189 4.67 -5.76 18.19
C ASP A 189 5.78 -6.62 17.57
N ILE A 190 6.42 -6.08 16.54
CA ILE A 190 7.58 -6.68 15.88
C ILE A 190 8.82 -5.80 16.05
N SER A 191 8.82 -4.87 17.02
CA SER A 191 9.93 -3.93 17.25
C SER A 191 11.26 -4.63 17.53
N GLN A 192 11.23 -5.84 18.08
CA GLN A 192 12.43 -6.68 18.25
C GLN A 192 13.10 -7.09 16.93
N LEU A 193 12.44 -6.86 15.78
CA LEU A 193 12.95 -7.15 14.45
C LEU A 193 13.53 -5.92 13.74
N GLN A 194 13.52 -4.73 14.37
CA GLN A 194 13.99 -3.48 13.74
C GLN A 194 15.49 -3.52 13.36
N ASP A 195 16.27 -4.34 14.05
CA ASP A 195 17.72 -4.48 13.87
C ASP A 195 18.10 -5.80 13.16
N LEU A 196 17.20 -6.38 12.37
CA LEU A 196 17.51 -7.57 11.55
C LEU A 196 18.46 -7.22 10.39
N ASP A 197 19.63 -7.87 10.36
CA ASP A 197 20.58 -7.87 9.23
C ASP A 197 20.06 -8.61 7.98
#